data_AF-A0A1T4KMF7-F1
#
_entry.id   AF-A0A1T4KMF7-F1
#
_cell.length_a   1.000
_cell.length_b   1.000
_cell.length_c   1.000
_cell.angle_alpha   90.00
_cell.angle_beta   90.00
_cell.angle_gamma   90.00
#
_symmetry.space_group_name_H-M   'P 1'
#
loop_
_entity.id
_entity.type
_entity.pdbx_description
1 polymer ?
#
loop_
_entity_poly.entity_id
_entity_poly.type
_entity_poly.pdbx_seq_one_letter_code
_entity_poly.pdbx_strand_id
1 'polypeptide(L)'
;MPIEKPKNSIMQEGKFLKQYEVINIDPPYATVKSGDELFKVPVEAHLDTWQPLSENYSKDHKGILCNSSRVFTRHTKAIDLETFEVIQENDTPMTTYFRDKNNVYLHSSMCTFTTLEGAIPGTFEITDIKKGFSTDGCNDYYYAQPLPYRLTDARLLNEHYAEANGKIYAAYTRPVPADATTFVIPAPELISNVALDKDHVFFREEIVAAANPRTFHFLDRCVAADRDYYRNCDIEFYAKDEKFAWFVRTIDKSFKKISSKSIEAFDFKVEDETGYGYDKENRYRQGKKV
;
A
#
# COMPACT_ATOMS: atom_id res chain seq x y z
N MET A 1 -4.39 -43.39 32.66
CA MET A 1 -5.27 -43.21 31.48
C MET A 1 -4.40 -42.71 30.34
N PRO A 2 -4.26 -43.47 29.23
CA PRO A 2 -3.55 -42.97 28.06
C PRO A 2 -4.40 -41.87 27.42
N ILE A 3 -3.78 -40.71 27.19
CA ILE A 3 -4.37 -39.62 26.42
C ILE A 3 -4.46 -40.10 24.97
N GLU A 4 -5.67 -40.33 24.48
CA GLU A 4 -5.91 -40.59 23.06
C GLU A 4 -5.36 -39.43 22.23
N LYS A 5 -4.36 -39.71 21.39
CA LYS A 5 -3.93 -38.77 20.34
C LYS A 5 -5.10 -38.59 19.37
N PRO A 6 -5.44 -37.36 18.95
CA PRO A 6 -6.50 -37.15 17.97
C PRO A 6 -6.12 -37.86 16.66
N LYS A 7 -7.04 -38.68 16.13
CA LYS A 7 -7.00 -39.27 14.78
C LYS A 7 -7.11 -38.15 13.74
N ASN A 8 -6.09 -37.31 13.59
CA ASN A 8 -5.92 -36.55 12.36
C ASN A 8 -5.62 -37.57 11.24
N SER A 9 -6.16 -37.37 10.04
CA SER A 9 -5.83 -38.18 8.86
C SER A 9 -4.31 -38.11 8.59
N ILE A 10 -3.53 -39.01 9.17
CA ILE A 10 -2.08 -39.00 8.99
C ILE A 10 -1.81 -39.34 7.53
N MET A 11 -1.19 -38.42 6.79
CA MET A 11 -0.66 -38.70 5.45
C MET A 11 0.33 -39.86 5.56
N GLN A 12 0.19 -40.83 4.66
CA GLN A 12 1.07 -42.01 4.60
C GLN A 12 1.39 -42.24 3.12
N GLU A 13 2.65 -42.47 2.80
CA GLU A 13 3.08 -42.74 1.41
C GLU A 13 2.33 -43.93 0.82
N GLY A 14 1.94 -43.82 -0.45
CA GLY A 14 1.15 -44.84 -1.15
C GLY A 14 -0.32 -44.93 -0.71
N LYS A 15 -0.76 -44.08 0.23
CA LYS A 15 -2.16 -44.01 0.65
C LYS A 15 -2.94 -43.09 -0.29
N PHE A 16 -4.06 -43.60 -0.78
CA PHE A 16 -5.07 -42.80 -1.45
C PHE A 16 -6.06 -42.23 -0.43
N LEU A 17 -6.22 -40.91 -0.45
CA LEU A 17 -7.23 -40.18 0.33
C LEU A 17 -8.10 -39.39 -0.63
N LYS A 18 -9.34 -39.87 -0.83
CA LYS A 18 -10.29 -39.35 -1.81
C LYS A 18 -9.71 -39.36 -3.23
N GLN A 19 -9.29 -38.20 -3.73
CA GLN A 19 -8.72 -38.03 -5.09
C GLN A 19 -7.19 -37.85 -5.08
N TYR A 20 -6.57 -37.82 -3.91
CA TYR A 20 -5.15 -37.55 -3.76
C TYR A 20 -4.36 -38.82 -3.41
N GLU A 21 -3.32 -39.11 -4.19
CA GLU A 21 -2.29 -40.10 -3.88
C GLU A 21 -1.12 -39.41 -3.20
N VAL A 22 -0.68 -39.89 -2.03
CA VAL A 22 0.52 -39.36 -1.37
C VAL A 22 1.76 -40.02 -2.00
N ILE A 23 2.54 -39.22 -2.75
CA ILE A 23 3.71 -39.69 -3.51
C ILE A 23 4.96 -39.75 -2.63
N ASN A 24 5.20 -38.69 -1.87
CA ASN A 24 6.38 -38.55 -1.02
C ASN A 24 6.06 -37.63 0.15
N ILE A 25 6.59 -37.92 1.35
CA ILE A 25 6.49 -37.05 2.51
C ILE A 25 7.89 -36.55 2.86
N ASP A 26 8.15 -35.26 2.62
CA ASP A 26 9.39 -34.56 2.97
C ASP A 26 9.06 -33.36 3.86
N PRO A 27 8.96 -33.55 5.19
CA PRO A 27 8.47 -32.52 6.10
C PRO A 27 9.23 -31.18 5.94
N PRO A 28 8.51 -30.05 5.95
CA PRO A 28 7.11 -29.90 6.38
C PRO A 28 6.07 -30.12 5.28
N TYR A 29 6.44 -30.70 4.13
CA TYR A 29 5.55 -30.88 2.99
C TYR A 29 5.36 -32.36 2.62
N ALA A 30 4.31 -32.64 1.89
CA ALA A 30 4.12 -33.86 1.13
C ALA A 30 3.83 -33.50 -0.32
N THR A 31 4.35 -34.30 -1.24
CA THR A 31 3.92 -34.26 -2.63
C THR A 31 2.73 -35.19 -2.78
N VAL A 32 1.60 -34.66 -3.19
CA VAL A 32 0.41 -35.45 -3.52
C VAL A 32 0.08 -35.30 -4.99
N LYS A 33 -0.54 -36.32 -5.56
CA LYS A 33 -0.96 -36.35 -6.96
C LYS A 33 -2.49 -36.44 -7.03
N SER A 34 -3.11 -35.68 -7.93
CA SER A 34 -4.53 -35.82 -8.28
C SER A 34 -4.67 -35.70 -9.79
N GLY A 35 -5.12 -36.78 -10.45
CA GLY A 35 -5.01 -36.87 -11.91
C GLY A 35 -3.54 -36.84 -12.34
N ASP A 36 -3.18 -35.95 -13.27
CA ASP A 36 -1.79 -35.76 -13.73
C ASP A 36 -1.06 -34.60 -13.02
N GLU A 37 -1.74 -33.90 -12.10
CA GLU A 37 -1.19 -32.76 -11.39
C GLU A 37 -0.55 -33.17 -10.06
N LEU A 38 0.56 -32.50 -9.74
CA LEU A 38 1.28 -32.65 -8.48
C LEU A 38 1.10 -31.40 -7.63
N PHE A 39 0.79 -31.60 -6.36
CA PHE A 39 0.61 -30.53 -5.39
C PHE A 39 1.60 -30.71 -4.24
N LYS A 40 2.19 -29.60 -3.82
CA LYS A 40 2.96 -29.52 -2.58
C LYS A 40 2.01 -29.16 -1.44
N VAL A 41 1.71 -30.11 -0.59
CA VAL A 41 0.70 -29.99 0.47
C VAL A 41 1.37 -29.99 1.85
N PRO A 42 0.94 -29.16 2.80
CA PRO A 42 1.48 -29.16 4.15
C PRO A 42 1.15 -30.49 4.86
N VAL A 43 2.09 -31.09 5.59
CA VAL A 43 1.85 -32.38 6.26
C VAL A 43 0.73 -32.31 7.31
N GLU A 44 0.45 -31.13 7.88
CA GLU A 44 -0.67 -30.92 8.80
C GLU A 44 -2.04 -30.71 8.13
N ALA A 45 -2.09 -30.60 6.81
CA ALA A 45 -3.34 -30.37 6.09
C ALA A 45 -4.25 -31.59 6.20
N HIS A 46 -5.55 -31.35 6.34
CA HIS A 46 -6.53 -32.43 6.33
C HIS A 46 -6.89 -32.83 4.90
N LEU A 47 -6.14 -33.77 4.33
CA LEU A 47 -6.15 -34.10 2.91
C LEU A 47 -7.53 -34.47 2.35
N ASP A 48 -8.41 -35.09 3.14
CA ASP A 48 -9.78 -35.45 2.69
C ASP A 48 -10.65 -34.23 2.30
N THR A 49 -10.33 -33.08 2.90
CA THR A 49 -11.04 -31.81 2.72
C THR A 49 -10.16 -30.74 2.11
N TRP A 50 -8.91 -31.09 1.79
CA TRP A 50 -7.94 -30.15 1.27
C TRP A 50 -8.28 -29.79 -0.18
N GLN A 51 -8.10 -28.52 -0.51
CA GLN A 51 -8.34 -27.97 -1.84
C GLN A 51 -7.30 -26.88 -2.14
N PRO A 52 -6.63 -26.93 -3.31
CA PRO A 52 -5.79 -25.82 -3.78
C PRO A 52 -6.67 -24.62 -4.17
N LEU A 53 -6.22 -23.40 -3.86
CA LEU A 53 -6.92 -22.16 -4.22
C LEU A 53 -6.10 -21.30 -5.18
N SER A 54 -4.79 -21.24 -4.98
CA SER A 54 -3.81 -20.63 -5.89
C SER A 54 -2.45 -21.31 -5.72
N GLU A 55 -1.39 -20.76 -6.31
CA GLU A 55 -0.01 -21.23 -6.11
C GLU A 55 0.38 -21.23 -4.63
N ASN A 56 0.03 -20.16 -3.91
CA ASN A 56 0.44 -19.98 -2.51
C ASN A 56 -0.64 -20.39 -1.51
N TYR A 57 -1.92 -20.42 -1.91
CA TYR A 57 -3.05 -20.64 -1.01
C TYR A 57 -3.75 -21.98 -1.22
N SER A 58 -4.14 -22.59 -0.12
CA SER A 58 -5.03 -23.74 -0.09
C SER A 58 -5.94 -23.67 1.14
N LYS A 59 -6.96 -24.52 1.19
CA LYS A 59 -7.85 -24.64 2.35
C LYS A 59 -8.12 -26.09 2.71
N ASP A 60 -8.49 -26.32 3.96
CA ASP A 60 -9.11 -27.54 4.44
C ASP A 60 -10.29 -27.19 5.37
N HIS A 61 -10.99 -28.18 5.92
CA HIS A 61 -12.12 -27.91 6.83
C HIS A 61 -11.72 -27.15 8.12
N LYS A 62 -10.43 -27.08 8.44
CA LYS A 62 -9.92 -26.39 9.63
C LYS A 62 -9.49 -24.95 9.34
N GLY A 63 -9.36 -24.56 8.07
CA GLY A 63 -9.08 -23.18 7.68
C GLY A 63 -8.23 -23.04 6.43
N ILE A 64 -7.57 -21.87 6.33
CA ILE A 64 -6.80 -21.45 5.16
C ILE A 64 -5.30 -21.65 5.46
N LEU A 65 -4.56 -22.11 4.46
CA LEU A 65 -3.13 -22.31 4.50
C LEU A 65 -2.47 -21.43 3.43
N CYS A 66 -1.37 -20.76 3.80
CA CYS A 66 -0.51 -20.01 2.89
C CYS A 66 0.91 -20.54 3.06
N ASN A 67 1.54 -21.04 1.99
CA ASN A 67 2.90 -21.59 2.05
C ASN A 67 3.12 -22.54 3.24
N SER A 68 2.18 -23.45 3.46
CA SER A 68 2.19 -24.41 4.57
C SER A 68 2.09 -23.86 5.98
N SER A 69 1.66 -22.62 6.14
CA SER A 69 1.30 -22.10 7.45
C SER A 69 -0.20 -21.84 7.50
N ARG A 70 -0.85 -22.27 8.58
CA ARG A 70 -2.25 -21.94 8.82
C ARG A 70 -2.37 -20.45 9.11
N VAL A 71 -3.06 -19.74 8.23
CA VAL A 71 -3.22 -18.28 8.27
C VAL A 71 -4.65 -17.89 8.60
N PHE A 72 -4.84 -16.61 8.94
CA PHE A 72 -6.14 -16.01 9.21
C PHE A 72 -6.96 -16.76 10.27
N THR A 73 -6.31 -17.47 11.19
CA THR A 73 -6.94 -18.31 12.22
C THR A 73 -7.93 -17.54 13.10
N ARG A 74 -7.67 -16.24 13.29
CA ARG A 74 -8.57 -15.31 14.02
C ARG A 74 -9.86 -14.99 13.25
N HIS A 75 -9.86 -15.14 11.93
CA HIS A 75 -10.97 -14.81 11.03
C HIS A 75 -11.74 -16.04 10.57
N THR A 76 -11.18 -17.25 10.71
CA THR A 76 -11.73 -18.49 10.16
C THR A 76 -13.21 -18.73 10.49
N LYS A 77 -13.68 -18.33 11.69
CA LYS A 77 -15.09 -18.50 12.09
C LYS A 77 -16.07 -17.62 11.32
N ALA A 78 -15.60 -16.49 10.77
CA ALA A 78 -16.40 -15.55 10.00
C ALA A 78 -16.30 -15.80 8.49
N ILE A 79 -15.43 -16.71 8.06
CA ILE A 79 -15.21 -17.07 6.66
C ILE A 79 -16.05 -18.29 6.34
N ASP A 80 -16.84 -18.22 5.28
CA ASP A 80 -17.49 -19.36 4.68
C ASP A 80 -16.44 -20.17 3.89
N LEU A 81 -15.79 -21.13 4.57
CA LEU A 81 -14.71 -21.93 3.98
C LEU A 81 -15.18 -22.75 2.78
N GLU A 82 -16.46 -23.09 2.67
CA GLU A 82 -16.99 -23.85 1.54
C GLU A 82 -16.86 -23.04 0.24
N THR A 83 -17.29 -21.77 0.28
CA THR A 83 -17.29 -20.86 -0.87
C THR A 83 -16.05 -19.97 -0.97
N PHE A 84 -15.12 -20.03 -0.01
CA PHE A 84 -13.91 -19.24 -0.02
C PHE A 84 -12.98 -19.56 -1.20
N GLU A 85 -12.59 -18.54 -1.96
CA GLU A 85 -11.70 -18.64 -3.12
C GLU A 85 -10.77 -17.43 -3.26
N VAL A 86 -9.69 -17.60 -4.02
CA VAL A 86 -8.78 -16.52 -4.42
C VAL A 86 -9.36 -15.87 -5.68
N ILE A 87 -9.53 -14.55 -5.67
CA ILE A 87 -9.95 -13.79 -6.86
C ILE A 87 -8.73 -13.54 -7.75
N GLN A 88 -7.68 -12.97 -7.18
CA GLN A 88 -6.43 -12.70 -7.86
C GLN A 88 -5.29 -12.50 -6.85
N GLU A 89 -4.09 -12.86 -7.26
CA GLU A 89 -2.87 -12.80 -6.47
C GLU A 89 -1.76 -12.06 -7.25
N ASN A 90 -0.92 -11.33 -6.53
CA ASN A 90 0.27 -10.67 -7.05
C ASN A 90 1.39 -10.71 -6.00
N ASP A 91 2.60 -11.11 -6.39
CA ASP A 91 3.71 -11.29 -5.47
C ASP A 91 4.42 -9.98 -5.10
N THR A 92 4.41 -8.99 -6.01
CA THR A 92 5.15 -7.73 -5.84
C THR A 92 4.34 -6.53 -6.35
N PRO A 93 3.74 -5.71 -5.46
CA PRO A 93 3.66 -5.93 -4.01
C PRO A 93 2.79 -7.14 -3.67
N MET A 94 3.11 -7.84 -2.56
CA MET A 94 2.30 -8.95 -2.06
C MET A 94 0.88 -8.46 -1.81
N THR A 95 -0.07 -8.90 -2.64
CA THR A 95 -1.48 -8.50 -2.60
C THR A 95 -2.32 -9.65 -3.13
N THR A 96 -3.25 -10.11 -2.30
CA THR A 96 -4.18 -11.18 -2.64
C THR A 96 -5.58 -10.78 -2.23
N TYR A 97 -6.51 -10.84 -3.18
CA TYR A 97 -7.92 -10.66 -2.94
C TYR A 97 -8.60 -12.03 -2.89
N PHE A 98 -9.53 -12.17 -1.97
CA PHE A 98 -10.33 -13.38 -1.78
C PHE A 98 -11.79 -13.01 -1.72
N ARG A 99 -12.66 -13.99 -1.93
CA ARG A 99 -14.06 -13.86 -1.55
C ARG A 99 -14.60 -15.17 -1.01
N ASP A 100 -15.66 -15.05 -0.24
CA ASP A 100 -16.63 -16.12 -0.07
C ASP A 100 -18.00 -15.61 -0.55
N LYS A 101 -19.08 -16.39 -0.36
CA LYS A 101 -20.42 -15.97 -0.79
C LYS A 101 -20.95 -14.71 -0.10
N ASN A 102 -20.38 -14.32 1.04
CA ASN A 102 -20.86 -13.23 1.88
C ASN A 102 -19.95 -12.00 1.82
N ASN A 103 -18.64 -12.17 1.66
CA ASN A 103 -17.65 -11.11 1.84
C ASN A 103 -16.50 -11.16 0.83
N VAL A 104 -15.89 -10.01 0.62
CA VAL A 104 -14.60 -9.85 -0.05
C VAL A 104 -13.53 -9.59 1.01
N TYR A 105 -12.34 -10.16 0.82
CA TYR A 105 -11.21 -10.02 1.73
C TYR A 105 -9.94 -9.59 0.98
N LEU A 106 -9.03 -8.96 1.71
CA LEU A 106 -7.73 -8.55 1.22
C LEU A 106 -6.63 -8.93 2.20
N HIS A 107 -5.56 -9.53 1.68
CA HIS A 107 -4.28 -9.67 2.35
C HIS A 107 -3.22 -8.92 1.53
N SER A 108 -2.56 -7.92 2.11
CA SER A 108 -1.56 -7.12 1.38
C SER A 108 -0.43 -6.67 2.28
N SER A 109 0.72 -6.32 1.70
CA SER A 109 1.77 -5.57 2.42
C SER A 109 1.27 -4.22 2.94
N MET A 110 0.18 -3.69 2.38
CA MET A 110 -0.41 -2.39 2.75
C MET A 110 -1.41 -2.48 3.91
N CYS A 111 -1.93 -3.68 4.23
CA CYS A 111 -2.88 -3.86 5.32
C CYS A 111 -2.90 -5.31 5.82
N THR A 112 -3.19 -5.51 7.12
CA THR A 112 -3.47 -6.85 7.64
C THR A 112 -4.67 -7.47 6.93
N PHE A 113 -4.77 -8.81 6.96
CA PHE A 113 -5.95 -9.51 6.44
C PHE A 113 -7.23 -8.87 6.96
N THR A 114 -8.07 -8.39 6.05
CA THR A 114 -9.26 -7.61 6.38
C THR A 114 -10.39 -7.93 5.43
N THR A 115 -11.62 -7.77 5.93
CA THR A 115 -12.82 -7.75 5.12
C THR A 115 -12.97 -6.37 4.47
N LEU A 116 -13.38 -6.32 3.20
CA LEU A 116 -13.72 -5.08 2.50
C LEU A 116 -15.16 -4.73 2.83
N GLU A 117 -15.34 -3.70 3.65
CA GLU A 117 -16.66 -3.28 4.12
C GLU A 117 -17.54 -2.82 2.96
N GLY A 118 -18.77 -3.36 2.91
CA GLY A 118 -19.78 -3.04 1.90
C GLY A 118 -19.54 -3.64 0.51
N ALA A 119 -18.43 -4.36 0.29
CA ALA A 119 -18.15 -4.96 -1.02
C ALA A 119 -19.12 -6.09 -1.35
N ILE A 120 -19.60 -6.12 -2.59
CA ILE A 120 -20.52 -7.14 -3.10
C ILE A 120 -19.72 -8.28 -3.77
N PRO A 121 -19.61 -9.48 -3.16
CA PRO A 121 -18.73 -10.54 -3.68
C PRO A 121 -19.08 -11.03 -5.09
N GLY A 122 -20.37 -11.00 -5.43
CA GLY A 122 -20.88 -11.47 -6.72
C GLY A 122 -20.51 -10.58 -7.91
N THR A 123 -20.18 -9.31 -7.67
CA THR A 123 -19.83 -8.33 -8.71
C THR A 123 -18.45 -7.72 -8.51
N PHE A 124 -17.69 -8.19 -7.52
CA PHE A 124 -16.36 -7.67 -7.20
C PHE A 124 -15.34 -8.05 -8.27
N GLU A 125 -14.62 -7.05 -8.75
CA GLU A 125 -13.62 -7.14 -9.81
C GLU A 125 -12.39 -6.30 -9.45
N ILE A 126 -11.21 -6.79 -9.83
CA ILE A 126 -9.94 -6.12 -9.59
C ILE A 126 -9.53 -5.40 -10.86
N THR A 127 -9.44 -4.08 -10.81
CA THR A 127 -9.15 -3.25 -11.98
C THR A 127 -7.65 -3.01 -12.16
N ASP A 128 -6.90 -2.91 -11.06
CA ASP A 128 -5.44 -2.85 -11.07
C ASP A 128 -4.89 -3.40 -9.74
N ILE A 129 -4.50 -4.67 -9.73
CA ILE A 129 -3.99 -5.33 -8.51
C ILE A 129 -2.70 -4.70 -7.99
N LYS A 130 -1.83 -4.19 -8.88
CA LYS A 130 -0.52 -3.63 -8.48
C LYS A 130 -0.68 -2.30 -7.78
N LYS A 131 -1.67 -1.51 -8.19
CA LYS A 131 -2.04 -0.24 -7.54
C LYS A 131 -3.12 -0.41 -6.48
N GLY A 132 -3.66 -1.62 -6.30
CA GLY A 132 -4.67 -1.92 -5.30
C GLY A 132 -6.08 -1.42 -5.66
N PHE A 133 -6.38 -1.12 -6.92
CA PHE A 133 -7.71 -0.67 -7.32
C PHE A 133 -8.65 -1.83 -7.63
N SER A 134 -9.88 -1.72 -7.16
CA SER A 134 -10.97 -2.69 -7.39
C SER A 134 -12.34 -2.02 -7.34
N THR A 135 -13.36 -2.71 -7.82
CA THR A 135 -14.75 -2.25 -7.91
C THR A 135 -15.71 -3.39 -7.62
N ASP A 136 -16.91 -3.12 -7.13
CA ASP A 136 -18.04 -4.07 -7.17
C ASP A 136 -19.18 -3.59 -8.07
N GLY A 137 -18.93 -2.56 -8.90
CA GLY A 137 -19.91 -1.87 -9.72
C GLY A 137 -20.74 -0.80 -8.98
N CYS A 138 -20.80 -0.84 -7.65
CA CYS A 138 -21.52 0.14 -6.82
C CYS A 138 -20.57 1.04 -6.02
N ASN A 139 -19.53 0.45 -5.44
CA ASN A 139 -18.41 1.08 -4.75
C ASN A 139 -17.09 0.77 -5.47
N ASP A 140 -16.13 1.68 -5.33
CA ASP A 140 -14.75 1.49 -5.78
C ASP A 140 -13.82 1.55 -4.58
N TYR A 141 -12.68 0.88 -4.68
CA TYR A 141 -11.80 0.66 -3.54
C TYR A 141 -10.34 0.94 -3.92
N TYR A 142 -9.61 1.50 -2.96
CA TYR A 142 -8.16 1.53 -2.94
C TYR A 142 -7.67 0.67 -1.77
N TYR A 143 -7.13 -0.51 -2.11
CA TYR A 143 -6.92 -1.60 -1.17
C TYR A 143 -8.20 -1.91 -0.38
N ALA A 144 -8.13 -1.86 0.96
CA ALA A 144 -9.29 -2.10 1.81
C ALA A 144 -10.20 -0.87 2.00
N GLN A 145 -9.80 0.30 1.48
CA GLN A 145 -10.53 1.55 1.72
C GLN A 145 -11.52 1.82 0.60
N PRO A 146 -12.82 2.05 0.91
CA PRO A 146 -13.75 2.55 -0.08
C PRO A 146 -13.36 3.96 -0.52
N LEU A 147 -13.44 4.21 -1.82
CA LEU A 147 -13.22 5.53 -2.41
C LEU A 147 -14.49 6.38 -2.24
N PRO A 148 -14.35 7.68 -1.97
CA PRO A 148 -15.50 8.60 -1.84
C PRO A 148 -16.10 9.03 -3.18
N TYR A 149 -15.72 8.36 -4.27
CA TYR A 149 -16.12 8.63 -5.65
C TYR A 149 -15.97 7.36 -6.49
N ARG A 150 -16.54 7.36 -7.69
CA ARG A 150 -16.30 6.30 -8.68
C ARG A 150 -14.95 6.55 -9.40
N LEU A 151 -14.13 5.52 -9.54
CA LEU A 151 -12.88 5.53 -10.30
C LEU A 151 -13.08 5.97 -11.75
N THR A 152 -14.23 5.64 -12.34
CA THR A 152 -14.61 6.08 -13.70
C THR A 152 -14.76 7.60 -13.83
N ASP A 153 -15.05 8.28 -12.72
CA ASP A 153 -15.25 9.72 -12.65
C ASP A 153 -13.99 10.44 -12.14
N ALA A 154 -12.91 9.70 -11.91
CA ALA A 154 -11.69 10.19 -11.31
C ALA A 154 -10.54 10.28 -12.32
N ARG A 155 -9.73 11.32 -12.16
CA ARG A 155 -8.44 11.50 -12.83
C ARG A 155 -7.34 11.36 -11.79
N LEU A 156 -6.55 10.30 -11.88
CA LEU A 156 -5.35 10.14 -11.05
C LEU A 156 -4.30 11.17 -11.50
N LEU A 157 -3.87 12.05 -10.59
CA LEU A 157 -2.93 13.14 -10.89
C LEU A 157 -1.48 12.68 -10.74
N ASN A 158 -1.22 11.89 -9.69
CA ASN A 158 0.03 11.18 -9.45
C ASN A 158 -0.22 10.03 -8.47
N GLU A 159 0.83 9.48 -7.86
CA GLU A 159 0.73 8.40 -6.87
C GLU A 159 0.04 8.79 -5.54
N HIS A 160 -0.23 10.07 -5.31
CA HIS A 160 -0.81 10.56 -4.05
C HIS A 160 -2.14 11.29 -4.23
N TYR A 161 -2.35 11.99 -5.34
CA TYR A 161 -3.54 12.82 -5.55
C TYR A 161 -4.40 12.31 -6.69
N ALA A 162 -5.71 12.47 -6.53
CA ALA A 162 -6.70 12.32 -7.59
C ALA A 162 -7.66 13.50 -7.58
N GLU A 163 -8.22 13.80 -8.75
CA GLU A 163 -9.36 14.69 -8.91
C GLU A 163 -10.59 13.85 -9.24
N ALA A 164 -11.72 14.09 -8.56
CA ALA A 164 -13.00 13.51 -8.93
C ALA A 164 -14.11 14.53 -8.68
N ASN A 165 -15.01 14.70 -9.65
CA ASN A 165 -16.15 15.62 -9.54
C ASN A 165 -15.76 17.05 -9.09
N GLY A 166 -14.65 17.57 -9.64
CA GLY A 166 -14.14 18.91 -9.33
C GLY A 166 -13.56 19.06 -7.91
N LYS A 167 -13.26 17.96 -7.22
CA LYS A 167 -12.63 17.93 -5.89
C LYS A 167 -11.32 17.18 -5.94
N ILE A 168 -10.37 17.61 -5.12
CA ILE A 168 -9.07 16.97 -4.96
C ILE A 168 -9.07 16.05 -3.75
N TYR A 169 -8.43 14.89 -3.88
CA TYR A 169 -8.29 13.89 -2.82
C TYR A 169 -6.82 13.48 -2.65
N ALA A 170 -6.29 13.59 -1.44
CA ALA A 170 -4.98 13.09 -1.02
C ALA A 170 -5.07 11.63 -0.58
N ALA A 171 -4.05 10.84 -0.91
CA ALA A 171 -4.05 9.38 -0.86
C ALA A 171 -5.35 8.75 -1.39
N TYR A 172 -5.93 9.35 -2.43
CA TYR A 172 -7.19 8.97 -3.09
C TYR A 172 -8.47 9.02 -2.22
N THR A 173 -8.38 9.15 -0.90
CA THR A 173 -9.54 9.06 0.00
C THR A 173 -9.80 10.34 0.80
N ARG A 174 -8.79 11.17 1.04
CA ARG A 174 -8.91 12.32 1.93
C ARG A 174 -9.18 13.60 1.14
N PRO A 175 -10.33 14.27 1.28
CA PRO A 175 -10.61 15.49 0.54
C PRO A 175 -9.63 16.60 0.93
N VAL A 176 -9.14 17.34 -0.07
CA VAL A 176 -8.28 18.51 0.08
C VAL A 176 -9.14 19.75 -0.21
N PRO A 177 -9.09 20.80 0.63
CA PRO A 177 -9.85 22.03 0.42
C PRO A 177 -9.18 22.91 -0.65
N ALA A 178 -8.89 22.35 -1.82
CA ALA A 178 -8.18 22.98 -2.91
C ALA A 178 -9.10 23.42 -4.04
N ASP A 179 -8.71 24.47 -4.74
CA ASP A 179 -9.24 24.83 -6.05
C ASP A 179 -8.70 23.84 -7.10
N ALA A 180 -9.54 22.89 -7.53
CA ALA A 180 -9.16 21.86 -8.49
C ALA A 180 -8.75 22.43 -9.86
N THR A 181 -9.22 23.61 -10.25
CA THR A 181 -8.92 24.21 -11.56
C THR A 181 -7.48 24.73 -11.62
N THR A 182 -6.93 25.14 -10.47
CA THR A 182 -5.57 25.70 -10.36
C THR A 182 -4.59 24.77 -9.65
N PHE A 183 -4.99 23.53 -9.37
CA PHE A 183 -4.20 22.56 -8.63
C PHE A 183 -2.99 22.07 -9.44
N VAL A 184 -1.79 22.23 -8.88
CA VAL A 184 -0.51 21.88 -9.48
C VAL A 184 0.36 21.12 -8.48
N ILE A 185 1.09 20.12 -8.99
CA ILE A 185 2.11 19.38 -8.26
C ILE A 185 3.46 19.85 -8.80
N PRO A 186 4.28 20.60 -8.03
CA PRO A 186 5.43 21.34 -8.57
C PRO A 186 6.63 20.46 -8.97
N ALA A 187 6.81 19.31 -8.32
CA ALA A 187 7.90 18.38 -8.59
C ALA A 187 7.39 16.92 -8.58
N PRO A 188 6.46 16.56 -9.49
CA PRO A 188 5.66 15.34 -9.37
C PRO A 188 6.49 14.04 -9.44
N GLU A 189 7.64 14.07 -10.10
CA GLU A 189 8.55 12.93 -10.25
C GLU A 189 9.33 12.59 -8.98
N LEU A 190 9.41 13.52 -8.02
CA LEU A 190 10.21 13.37 -6.79
C LEU A 190 9.38 13.56 -5.52
N ILE A 191 8.38 14.44 -5.59
CA ILE A 191 7.62 14.92 -4.44
C ILE A 191 6.15 14.79 -4.79
N SER A 192 5.59 13.64 -4.48
CA SER A 192 4.22 13.33 -4.85
C SER A 192 3.17 13.95 -3.92
N ASN A 193 3.56 14.34 -2.71
CA ASN A 193 2.62 14.75 -1.66
C ASN A 193 2.69 16.24 -1.27
N VAL A 194 3.29 17.08 -2.12
CA VAL A 194 3.18 18.54 -2.02
C VAL A 194 2.49 19.07 -3.27
N ALA A 195 1.54 19.97 -3.07
CA ALA A 195 0.80 20.59 -4.15
C ALA A 195 0.48 22.04 -3.82
N LEU A 196 -0.02 22.77 -4.80
CA LEU A 196 -0.45 24.15 -4.66
C LEU A 196 -1.70 24.39 -5.50
N ASP A 197 -2.51 25.34 -5.06
CA ASP A 197 -3.51 25.99 -5.90
C ASP A 197 -3.24 27.52 -5.91
N LYS A 198 -4.16 28.31 -6.46
CA LYS A 198 -4.01 29.78 -6.51
C LYS A 198 -3.94 30.48 -5.13
N ASP A 199 -4.42 29.85 -4.06
CA ASP A 199 -4.60 30.42 -2.72
C ASP A 199 -3.72 29.77 -1.65
N HIS A 200 -3.35 28.49 -1.80
CA HIS A 200 -2.68 27.70 -0.77
C HIS A 200 -1.58 26.77 -1.29
N VAL A 201 -0.62 26.48 -0.42
CA VAL A 201 0.28 25.33 -0.54
C VAL A 201 -0.26 24.22 0.34
N PHE A 202 -0.26 22.99 -0.16
CA PHE A 202 -0.72 21.79 0.52
C PHE A 202 0.41 20.81 0.76
N PHE A 203 0.40 20.19 1.93
CA PHE A 203 1.17 18.99 2.20
C PHE A 203 0.20 17.87 2.56
N ARG A 204 0.05 16.90 1.65
CA ARG A 204 -1.01 15.90 1.67
C ARG A 204 -2.38 16.61 1.66
N GLU A 205 -3.25 16.31 2.61
CA GLU A 205 -4.56 16.95 2.75
C GLU A 205 -4.54 18.32 3.47
N GLU A 206 -3.41 18.71 4.07
CA GLU A 206 -3.36 19.86 4.99
C GLU A 206 -2.81 21.13 4.30
N ILE A 207 -3.38 22.28 4.64
CA ILE A 207 -2.86 23.60 4.22
C ILE A 207 -1.58 23.91 5.02
N VAL A 208 -0.52 24.27 4.30
CA VAL A 208 0.71 24.79 4.90
C VAL A 208 0.50 26.27 5.24
N ALA A 209 0.19 26.53 6.50
CA ALA A 209 -0.08 27.88 6.97
C ALA A 209 1.08 28.85 6.69
N ALA A 210 0.74 30.05 6.22
CA ALA A 210 1.65 31.15 5.88
C ALA A 210 2.56 30.96 4.64
N ALA A 211 2.55 29.80 3.99
CA ALA A 211 3.21 29.63 2.70
C ALA A 211 2.46 30.39 1.60
N ASN A 212 3.20 31.07 0.71
CA ASN A 212 2.62 31.79 -0.40
C ASN A 212 2.71 30.95 -1.69
N PRO A 213 1.60 30.44 -2.24
CA PRO A 213 1.64 29.56 -3.42
C PRO A 213 2.17 30.24 -4.68
N ARG A 214 2.12 31.57 -4.78
CA ARG A 214 2.51 32.29 -6.00
C ARG A 214 4.03 32.33 -6.21
N THR A 215 4.78 32.20 -5.13
CA THR A 215 6.23 32.34 -5.08
C THR A 215 6.90 31.10 -4.51
N PHE A 216 6.11 30.18 -3.95
CA PHE A 216 6.61 28.91 -3.43
C PHE A 216 7.24 28.09 -4.53
N HIS A 217 8.47 27.64 -4.29
CA HIS A 217 9.18 26.69 -5.13
C HIS A 217 10.15 25.86 -4.30
N PHE A 218 10.37 24.61 -4.71
CA PHE A 218 11.50 23.83 -4.21
C PHE A 218 12.80 24.45 -4.72
N LEU A 219 13.86 24.38 -3.90
CA LEU A 219 15.17 24.87 -4.33
C LEU A 219 15.70 23.97 -5.44
N ASP A 220 16.20 24.56 -6.53
CA ASP A 220 16.62 23.82 -7.73
C ASP A 220 17.63 22.72 -7.39
N ARG A 221 18.60 23.00 -6.53
CA ARG A 221 19.60 22.01 -6.08
C ARG A 221 19.00 20.82 -5.30
N CYS A 222 17.76 20.91 -4.82
CA CYS A 222 17.05 19.80 -4.20
C CYS A 222 16.29 18.92 -5.20
N VAL A 223 15.86 19.47 -6.34
CA VAL A 223 14.90 18.80 -7.26
C VAL A 223 15.39 18.65 -8.70
N ALA A 224 16.53 19.26 -9.04
CA ALA A 224 17.14 19.10 -10.36
C ALA A 224 17.50 17.63 -10.65
N ALA A 225 17.50 17.29 -11.94
CA ALA A 225 17.83 15.95 -12.41
C ALA A 225 19.31 15.60 -12.16
N ASP A 226 20.20 16.61 -12.19
CA ASP A 226 21.64 16.51 -11.97
C ASP A 226 22.06 16.92 -10.55
N ARG A 227 21.13 16.90 -9.58
CA ARG A 227 21.42 17.27 -8.20
C ARG A 227 22.51 16.40 -7.57
N ASP A 228 23.29 17.02 -6.67
CA ASP A 228 24.26 16.30 -5.85
C ASP A 228 23.56 15.24 -4.99
N TYR A 229 24.18 14.06 -4.86
CA TYR A 229 23.69 13.04 -3.95
C TYR A 229 23.87 13.49 -2.49
N TYR A 230 22.83 13.32 -1.69
CA TYR A 230 22.89 13.41 -0.23
C TYR A 230 22.01 12.33 0.38
N ARG A 231 22.33 11.94 1.61
CA ARG A 231 21.49 11.02 2.38
C ARG A 231 20.08 11.59 2.49
N ASN A 232 19.09 10.75 2.19
CA ASN A 232 17.67 11.09 2.19
C ASN A 232 17.24 12.06 1.07
N CYS A 233 17.98 12.15 -0.05
CA CYS A 233 17.64 13.01 -1.19
C CYS A 233 16.38 12.61 -1.99
N ASP A 234 15.74 11.53 -1.58
CA ASP A 234 14.45 11.01 -2.05
C ASP A 234 13.29 11.43 -1.13
N ILE A 235 13.58 11.90 0.10
CA ILE A 235 12.55 12.18 1.10
C ILE A 235 12.72 13.50 1.85
N GLU A 236 13.88 14.15 1.79
CA GLU A 236 14.18 15.42 2.49
C GLU A 236 14.50 16.52 1.49
N PHE A 237 13.74 17.62 1.53
CA PHE A 237 13.84 18.71 0.57
C PHE A 237 13.80 20.07 1.26
N TYR A 238 14.29 21.09 0.56
CA TYR A 238 14.12 22.48 0.95
C TYR A 238 13.36 23.26 -0.12
N ALA A 239 12.53 24.18 0.33
CA ALA A 239 11.75 25.07 -0.51
C ALA A 239 11.76 26.48 0.07
N LYS A 240 11.33 27.46 -0.72
CA LYS A 240 11.10 28.83 -0.23
C LYS A 240 9.96 29.50 -0.96
N ASP A 241 9.38 30.48 -0.29
CA ASP A 241 8.57 31.54 -0.88
C ASP A 241 9.26 32.90 -0.65
N GLU A 242 8.58 34.02 -0.89
CA GLU A 242 9.18 35.35 -0.74
C GLU A 242 9.43 35.77 0.72
N LYS A 243 8.90 35.04 1.71
CA LYS A 243 9.02 35.38 3.13
C LYS A 243 9.73 34.31 3.95
N PHE A 244 9.55 33.05 3.60
CA PHE A 244 9.94 31.92 4.42
C PHE A 244 10.65 30.84 3.61
N ALA A 245 11.60 30.20 4.27
CA ALA A 245 12.18 28.95 3.82
C ALA A 245 11.50 27.80 4.54
N TRP A 246 11.52 26.62 3.92
CA TRP A 246 10.80 25.45 4.38
C TRP A 246 11.70 24.23 4.28
N PHE A 247 11.65 23.38 5.30
CA PHE A 247 12.15 22.01 5.22
C PHE A 247 10.96 21.06 5.08
N VAL A 248 11.02 20.18 4.09
CA VAL A 248 9.96 19.23 3.76
C VAL A 248 10.51 17.82 3.87
N ARG A 249 9.88 16.97 4.68
CA ARG A 249 10.18 15.54 4.70
C ARG A 249 8.94 14.74 4.31
N THR A 250 8.99 14.05 3.18
CA THR A 250 7.79 13.48 2.53
C THR A 250 7.21 12.27 3.26
N ILE A 251 8.05 11.51 3.97
CA ILE A 251 7.63 10.27 4.66
C ILE A 251 6.94 10.53 6.00
N ASP A 252 7.22 11.64 6.68
CA ASP A 252 6.59 11.99 7.97
C ASP A 252 5.81 13.31 7.86
N LYS A 253 5.11 13.74 8.92
CA LYS A 253 4.35 15.00 8.91
C LYS A 253 5.27 16.24 9.10
N SER A 254 6.51 16.23 8.61
CA SER A 254 7.43 17.37 8.76
C SER A 254 7.37 18.32 7.56
N PHE A 255 6.59 19.38 7.70
CA PHE A 255 6.67 20.58 6.87
C PHE A 255 7.01 21.77 7.78
N LYS A 256 8.30 22.09 7.88
CA LYS A 256 8.83 23.00 8.92
C LYS A 256 9.21 24.33 8.33
N LYS A 257 8.62 25.39 8.89
CA LYS A 257 9.03 26.76 8.65
C LYS A 257 10.44 27.02 9.19
N ILE A 258 11.29 27.62 8.37
CA ILE A 258 12.64 28.07 8.72
C ILE A 258 12.61 29.59 8.81
N SER A 259 13.00 30.13 9.97
CA SER A 259 13.07 31.58 10.20
C SER A 259 14.42 32.12 9.75
N SER A 260 14.62 32.21 8.43
CA SER A 260 15.80 32.85 7.86
C SER A 260 15.70 34.37 7.94
N LYS A 261 16.82 35.04 8.20
CA LYS A 261 16.93 36.51 8.13
C LYS A 261 17.30 37.03 6.74
N SER A 262 17.55 36.16 5.76
CA SER A 262 18.01 36.53 4.42
C SER A 262 17.42 35.57 3.38
N ILE A 263 16.09 35.59 3.24
CA ILE A 263 15.35 34.67 2.39
C ILE A 263 15.79 34.68 0.93
N GLU A 264 16.14 35.86 0.40
CA GLU A 264 16.64 36.01 -0.97
C GLU A 264 17.91 35.18 -1.22
N ALA A 265 18.78 35.11 -0.21
CA ALA A 265 20.02 34.33 -0.25
C ALA A 265 19.87 32.92 0.33
N PHE A 266 18.64 32.50 0.67
CA PHE A 266 18.40 31.15 1.16
C PHE A 266 18.54 30.15 0.02
N ASP A 267 19.40 29.15 0.22
CA ASP A 267 19.73 28.15 -0.78
C ASP A 267 20.13 26.82 -0.10
N PHE A 268 20.43 25.80 -0.90
CA PHE A 268 20.74 24.44 -0.47
C PHE A 268 22.12 24.00 -0.94
N LYS A 269 22.88 23.34 -0.06
CA LYS A 269 24.15 22.70 -0.43
C LYS A 269 24.27 21.33 0.21
N VAL A 270 25.05 20.49 -0.44
CA VAL A 270 25.49 19.20 0.11
C VAL A 270 26.90 19.35 0.66
N GLU A 271 27.11 18.91 1.91
CA GLU A 271 28.43 18.78 2.54
C GLU A 271 28.50 17.41 3.20
N ASP A 272 29.53 16.61 2.89
CA ASP A 272 29.73 15.27 3.44
C ASP A 272 28.45 14.40 3.35
N GLU A 273 27.87 14.32 2.15
CA GLU A 273 26.61 13.63 1.85
C GLU A 273 25.40 14.11 2.68
N THR A 274 25.48 15.28 3.30
CA THR A 274 24.40 15.84 4.11
C THR A 274 23.86 17.11 3.44
N GLY A 275 22.55 17.15 3.23
CA GLY A 275 21.85 18.30 2.68
C GLY A 275 21.57 19.37 3.74
N TYR A 276 22.07 20.58 3.51
CA TYR A 276 21.86 21.74 4.38
C TYR A 276 21.16 22.87 3.64
N GLY A 277 20.14 23.44 4.26
CA GLY A 277 19.70 24.79 3.92
C GLY A 277 20.68 25.80 4.50
N TYR A 278 20.90 26.93 3.85
CA TYR A 278 21.74 28.00 4.37
C TYR A 278 21.20 29.35 3.97
N ASP A 279 21.45 30.35 4.81
CA ASP A 279 21.34 31.76 4.46
C ASP A 279 22.69 32.44 4.67
N LYS A 280 22.73 33.78 4.62
CA LYS A 280 23.98 34.56 4.78
C LYS A 280 24.66 34.34 6.13
N GLU A 281 23.91 34.01 7.18
CA GLU A 281 24.40 33.97 8.56
C GLU A 281 24.36 32.56 9.17
N ASN A 282 23.51 31.68 8.64
CA ASN A 282 23.09 30.46 9.32
C ASN A 282 23.08 29.26 8.37
N ARG A 283 23.37 28.10 8.94
CA ARG A 283 23.17 26.80 8.32
C ARG A 283 22.04 26.07 9.03
N TYR A 284 21.29 25.26 8.28
CA TYR A 284 20.13 24.54 8.77
C TYR A 284 20.21 23.07 8.36
N ARG A 285 20.05 22.16 9.33
CA ARG A 285 19.91 20.73 9.12
C ARG A 285 18.50 20.30 9.50
N GLN A 286 17.77 19.70 8.57
CA GLN A 286 16.40 19.25 8.76
C GLN A 286 15.47 20.36 9.30
N GLY A 287 15.68 21.58 8.79
CA GLY A 287 14.95 22.79 9.18
C GLY A 287 15.37 23.40 10.52
N LYS A 288 16.40 22.88 11.20
CA LYS A 288 16.92 23.43 12.47
C LYS A 288 18.27 24.09 12.24
N LYS A 289 18.46 25.29 12.81
CA LYS A 289 19.73 26.00 12.77
C LYS A 289 20.84 25.18 13.45
N VAL A 290 22.03 25.10 12.84
CA VAL A 290 23.23 24.37 13.31
C VAL A 290 24.48 25.22 13.23
#